data_AF-A0A514X1A0-F1
#
_entry.id   AF-A0A514X1A0-F1
#
_cell.length_a   1.000
_cell.length_b   1.000
_cell.length_c   1.000
_cell.angle_alpha   90.00
_cell.angle_beta   90.00
_cell.angle_gamma   90.00
#
_symmetry.space_group_name_H-M   'P 1'
#
loop_
_entity.id
_entity.type
_entity.pdbx_description
1 polymer ?
#
loop_
_entity_poly.entity_id
_entity_poly.type
_entity_poly.pdbx_seq_one_letter_code
_entity_poly.pdbx_strand_id
1 'polypeptide(L)'
;MKNVKLVLAVAFLGSLSACAMKTKVLDAGAVSMTRTSLAPDQKLQEVGPVTGQFCSSTFGDKGVVGLIDEAVKNAQETNKVDMITAASFYTTGNGCMTVEGTGQRIVPGHATATNTGSGMIKGKKR
;
A
#
# COMPACT_ATOMS: atom_id res chain seq x y z
N MET A 1 46.64 -35.78 18.96
CA MET A 1 45.48 -34.87 19.18
C MET A 1 45.88 -33.43 18.82
N LYS A 2 45.93 -33.04 17.54
CA LYS A 2 46.35 -31.67 17.15
C LYS A 2 45.46 -31.01 16.07
N ASN A 3 44.45 -31.72 15.55
CA ASN A 3 43.69 -31.26 14.37
C ASN A 3 42.22 -30.90 14.68
N VAL A 4 41.79 -30.93 15.94
CA VAL A 4 40.39 -30.70 16.34
C VAL A 4 40.00 -29.21 16.29
N LYS A 5 40.97 -28.30 16.39
CA LYS A 5 40.71 -26.85 16.39
C LYS A 5 40.34 -26.28 15.00
N LEU A 6 40.72 -26.96 13.92
CA LEU A 6 40.45 -26.50 12.56
C LEU A 6 39.00 -26.78 12.13
N VAL A 7 38.40 -27.86 12.64
CA VAL A 7 37.04 -28.29 12.25
C VAL A 7 35.96 -27.39 12.84
N LEU A 8 36.20 -26.77 14.01
CA LEU A 8 35.23 -25.92 14.69
C LEU A 8 35.03 -24.55 14.01
N ALA A 9 36.03 -24.05 13.28
CA ALA A 9 35.98 -22.74 12.64
C ALA A 9 35.17 -22.74 11.32
N VAL A 10 35.11 -23.88 10.61
CA VAL A 10 34.39 -23.99 9.34
C VAL A 10 32.88 -24.17 9.55
N ALA A 11 32.47 -24.76 10.67
CA ALA A 11 31.05 -24.95 11.01
C ALA A 11 30.33 -23.63 11.34
N PHE A 12 31.06 -22.58 11.74
CA PHE A 12 30.47 -21.28 12.12
C PHE A 12 30.27 -20.32 10.92
N LEU A 13 30.90 -20.57 9.78
CA LEU A 13 30.71 -19.76 8.56
C LEU A 13 29.50 -20.20 7.72
N GLY A 14 28.88 -21.35 8.02
CA GLY A 14 27.71 -21.87 7.30
C GLY A 14 26.35 -21.42 7.83
N SER A 15 26.31 -20.68 8.94
CA SER A 15 25.07 -20.30 9.64
C SER A 15 24.57 -18.88 9.34
N LEU A 16 25.23 -18.15 8.45
CA LEU A 16 24.83 -16.79 8.07
C LEU A 16 24.08 -16.83 6.74
N SER A 17 22.86 -16.30 6.76
CA SER A 17 22.02 -15.98 5.59
C SER A 17 21.00 -17.04 5.15
N ALA A 18 20.02 -17.31 6.03
CA ALA A 18 18.66 -17.49 5.54
C ALA A 18 18.04 -16.09 5.32
N CYS A 19 18.52 -15.36 4.31
CA CYS A 19 17.83 -14.15 3.85
C CYS A 19 16.46 -14.57 3.30
N ALA A 20 15.38 -14.23 3.99
CA ALA A 20 14.04 -14.33 3.44
C ALA A 20 13.97 -13.42 2.20
N MET A 21 14.10 -14.03 1.01
CA MET A 21 14.08 -13.30 -0.25
C MET A 21 12.68 -12.72 -0.47
N LYS A 22 12.60 -11.39 -0.55
CA LYS A 22 11.44 -10.68 -1.09
C LYS A 22 11.62 -10.59 -2.60
N THR A 23 10.69 -11.15 -3.36
CA THR A 23 10.68 -11.04 -4.82
C THR A 23 9.63 -10.03 -5.22
N LYS A 24 10.02 -9.01 -5.97
CA LYS A 24 9.09 -8.00 -6.50
C LYS A 24 8.19 -8.64 -7.56
N VAL A 25 6.88 -8.45 -7.43
CA VAL A 25 5.86 -9.02 -8.31
C VAL A 25 5.38 -8.00 -9.33
N LEU A 26 4.99 -6.81 -8.88
CA LEU A 26 4.52 -5.74 -9.76
C LEU A 26 4.63 -4.37 -9.11
N ASP A 27 4.52 -3.33 -9.94
CA ASP A 27 4.33 -1.94 -9.54
C ASP A 27 2.97 -1.43 -10.00
N ALA A 28 2.34 -0.61 -9.17
CA ALA A 28 1.09 0.07 -9.48
C ALA A 28 1.18 1.56 -9.11
N GLY A 29 0.67 2.42 -9.99
CA GLY A 29 0.68 3.87 -9.75
C GLY A 29 -0.16 4.26 -8.54
N ALA A 30 -1.36 3.68 -8.40
CA ALA A 30 -2.22 3.84 -7.25
C ALA A 30 -3.13 2.61 -7.07
N VAL A 31 -3.37 2.23 -5.83
CA VAL A 31 -4.29 1.14 -5.46
C VAL A 31 -5.19 1.56 -4.29
N SER A 32 -6.42 1.07 -4.29
CA SER A 32 -7.36 1.24 -3.18
C SER A 32 -8.44 0.17 -3.25
N MET A 33 -8.79 -0.38 -2.08
CA MET A 33 -9.93 -1.30 -1.92
C MET A 33 -11.21 -0.59 -1.47
N THR A 34 -11.10 0.68 -1.03
CA THR A 34 -12.23 1.45 -0.50
C THR A 34 -12.79 2.45 -1.50
N ARG A 35 -12.03 2.82 -2.52
CA ARG A 35 -12.39 3.85 -3.51
C ARG A 35 -11.93 3.46 -4.91
N THR A 36 -12.80 3.62 -5.89
CA THR A 36 -12.48 3.41 -7.31
C THR A 36 -11.92 4.65 -8.01
N SER A 37 -12.29 5.84 -7.54
CA SER A 37 -11.84 7.12 -8.11
C SER A 37 -11.98 8.27 -7.11
N LEU A 38 -11.34 9.40 -7.43
CA LEU A 38 -11.48 10.67 -6.72
C LEU A 38 -12.63 11.47 -7.33
N ALA A 39 -13.46 12.10 -6.48
CA ALA A 39 -14.42 13.08 -6.95
C ALA A 39 -13.72 14.37 -7.43
N PRO A 40 -14.35 15.18 -8.31
CA PRO A 40 -13.73 16.38 -8.87
C PRO A 40 -13.31 17.43 -7.83
N ASP A 41 -13.97 17.45 -6.69
CA ASP A 41 -13.73 18.36 -5.56
C ASP A 41 -12.86 17.74 -4.47
N GLN A 42 -12.20 16.61 -4.74
CA GLN A 42 -11.37 15.90 -3.77
C GLN A 42 -9.89 15.96 -4.16
N LYS A 43 -9.02 15.96 -3.16
CA LYS A 43 -7.57 15.90 -3.33
C LYS A 43 -6.98 14.82 -2.44
N LEU A 44 -5.81 14.32 -2.85
CA LEU A 44 -4.99 13.44 -2.04
C LEU A 44 -4.08 14.28 -1.14
N GLN A 45 -4.09 13.97 0.14
CA GLN A 45 -3.13 14.46 1.12
C GLN A 45 -2.21 13.30 1.51
N GLU A 46 -0.92 13.51 1.34
CA GLU A 46 0.09 12.53 1.72
C GLU A 46 0.13 12.35 3.24
N VAL A 47 0.10 11.09 3.68
CA VAL A 47 0.26 10.72 5.10
C VAL A 47 1.68 10.23 5.37
N GLY A 48 2.29 9.53 4.40
CA GLY A 48 3.65 9.01 4.50
C GLY A 48 3.79 7.58 4.00
N PRO A 49 4.93 6.92 4.23
CA PRO A 49 5.16 5.54 3.78
C PRO A 49 4.25 4.57 4.53
N VAL A 50 3.70 3.59 3.81
CA VAL A 50 2.82 2.55 4.35
C VAL A 50 3.26 1.17 3.89
N THR A 51 2.96 0.18 4.72
CA THR A 51 3.19 -1.23 4.41
C THR A 51 2.00 -2.06 4.89
N GLY A 52 1.64 -3.09 4.11
CA GLY A 52 0.71 -4.12 4.54
C GLY A 52 1.18 -5.48 4.06
N GLN A 53 0.88 -6.51 4.84
CA GLN A 53 1.23 -7.88 4.53
C GLN A 53 0.02 -8.78 4.78
N PHE A 54 -0.19 -9.72 3.87
CA PHE A 54 -1.15 -10.80 4.07
C PHE A 54 -0.46 -12.13 3.76
N CYS A 55 -0.57 -13.07 4.70
CA CYS A 55 -0.04 -14.42 4.56
C CYS A 55 -1.21 -15.38 4.50
N SER A 56 -1.39 -16.06 3.38
CA SER A 56 -2.40 -17.11 3.33
C SER A 56 -1.96 -18.27 4.20
N SER A 57 -2.82 -18.71 5.11
CA SER A 57 -2.59 -19.93 5.88
C SER A 57 -3.30 -21.09 5.20
N THR A 58 -2.62 -22.23 5.09
CA THR A 58 -3.14 -23.45 4.42
C THR A 58 -4.42 -23.99 5.07
N PHE A 59 -4.83 -23.46 6.23
CA PHE A 59 -5.99 -23.87 7.00
C PHE A 59 -6.90 -22.68 7.33
N GLY A 60 -7.65 -22.15 6.36
CA GLY A 60 -8.78 -21.29 6.73
C GLY A 60 -9.25 -20.24 5.73
N ASP A 61 -8.49 -19.96 4.68
CA ASP A 61 -8.84 -18.86 3.76
C ASP A 61 -9.97 -19.27 2.80
N LYS A 62 -11.19 -19.26 3.33
CA LYS A 62 -12.44 -19.47 2.59
C LYS A 62 -12.82 -18.17 1.87
N GLY A 63 -12.16 -17.87 0.77
CA GLY A 63 -12.57 -16.76 -0.10
C GLY A 63 -11.82 -16.72 -1.42
N VAL A 64 -12.53 -16.39 -2.50
CA VAL A 64 -11.94 -16.03 -3.80
C VAL A 64 -11.43 -14.59 -3.72
N VAL A 65 -10.61 -14.27 -2.72
CA VAL A 65 -10.04 -12.93 -2.54
C VAL A 65 -8.55 -13.03 -2.80
N GLY A 66 -8.04 -12.17 -3.68
CA GLY A 66 -6.63 -12.21 -4.08
C GLY A 66 -5.71 -11.83 -2.93
N LEU A 67 -4.53 -12.46 -2.85
CA LEU A 67 -3.50 -12.12 -1.86
C LEU A 67 -3.09 -10.64 -1.92
N ILE A 68 -3.15 -10.05 -3.11
CA ILE A 68 -2.89 -8.63 -3.36
C ILE A 68 -3.97 -7.77 -2.69
N ASP A 69 -5.24 -8.09 -2.91
CA ASP A 69 -6.38 -7.34 -2.39
C ASP A 69 -6.36 -7.30 -0.86
N GLU A 70 -6.07 -8.43 -0.21
CA GLU A 70 -5.94 -8.50 1.24
C GLU A 70 -4.72 -7.74 1.75
N ALA A 71 -3.58 -7.77 1.04
CA ALA A 71 -2.42 -6.97 1.40
C ALA A 71 -2.70 -5.46 1.32
N VAL A 72 -3.39 -5.00 0.26
CA VAL A 72 -3.81 -3.60 0.12
C VAL A 72 -4.81 -3.21 1.20
N LYS A 73 -5.84 -4.03 1.42
CA LYS A 73 -6.84 -3.80 2.46
C LYS A 73 -6.20 -3.70 3.84
N ASN A 74 -5.31 -4.62 4.19
CA ASN A 74 -4.60 -4.60 5.46
C ASN A 74 -3.74 -3.33 5.61
N ALA A 75 -3.03 -2.91 4.55
CA ALA A 75 -2.27 -1.66 4.55
C ALA A 75 -3.17 -0.44 4.81
N GLN A 76 -4.32 -0.36 4.13
CA GLN A 76 -5.27 0.75 4.28
C GLN A 76 -5.90 0.80 5.68
N GLU A 77 -6.34 -0.35 6.20
CA GLU A 77 -6.97 -0.47 7.51
C GLU A 77 -5.99 -0.20 8.66
N THR A 78 -4.75 -0.70 8.56
CA THR A 78 -3.71 -0.51 9.59
C THR A 78 -3.22 0.94 9.63
N ASN A 79 -2.93 1.53 8.47
CA ASN A 79 -2.35 2.87 8.38
C ASN A 79 -3.40 3.99 8.34
N LYS A 80 -4.70 3.64 8.31
CA LYS A 80 -5.83 4.59 8.23
C LYS A 80 -5.66 5.54 7.04
N VAL A 81 -5.46 4.97 5.85
CA VAL A 81 -5.30 5.68 4.57
C VAL A 81 -6.34 5.22 3.56
N ASP A 82 -6.75 6.13 2.67
CA ASP A 82 -7.80 5.88 1.68
C ASP A 82 -7.26 5.33 0.36
N MET A 83 -5.98 5.59 0.07
CA MET A 83 -5.28 5.12 -1.13
C MET A 83 -3.80 4.88 -0.84
N ILE A 84 -3.16 4.06 -1.66
CA ILE A 84 -1.71 3.86 -1.66
C ILE A 84 -1.19 4.20 -3.05
N THR A 85 -0.28 5.17 -3.14
CA THR A 85 0.38 5.59 -4.39
C THR A 85 1.80 5.04 -4.47
N ALA A 86 2.33 4.88 -5.69
CA ALA A 86 3.65 4.28 -5.93
C ALA A 86 3.79 2.92 -5.22
N ALA A 87 2.76 2.08 -5.36
CA ALA A 87 2.68 0.81 -4.68
C ALA A 87 3.55 -0.24 -5.37
N SER A 88 4.44 -0.87 -4.62
CA SER A 88 5.23 -2.03 -5.03
C SER A 88 4.77 -3.26 -4.26
N PHE A 89 4.57 -4.35 -4.98
CA PHE A 89 4.15 -5.63 -4.41
C PHE A 89 5.30 -6.62 -4.40
N TYR A 90 5.41 -7.35 -3.29
CA TYR A 90 6.44 -8.34 -3.06
C TYR A 90 5.83 -9.64 -2.56
N THR A 91 6.32 -10.76 -3.07
CA THR A 91 6.05 -12.07 -2.49
C THR A 91 7.26 -12.53 -1.67
N THR A 92 6.99 -13.19 -0.56
CA THR A 92 8.00 -13.89 0.22
C THR A 92 7.79 -15.39 0.08
N GLY A 93 8.86 -16.18 0.10
CA GLY A 93 8.84 -17.63 -0.17
C GLY A 93 7.95 -18.49 0.76
N ASN A 94 7.33 -17.89 1.78
CA ASN A 94 6.35 -18.47 2.68
C ASN A 94 4.87 -18.20 2.27
N GLY A 95 4.62 -17.74 1.04
CA GLY A 95 3.25 -17.54 0.53
C GLY A 95 2.57 -16.25 1.02
N CYS A 96 3.35 -15.30 1.54
CA CYS A 96 2.82 -13.98 1.86
C CYS A 96 2.95 -13.01 0.68
N MET A 97 2.01 -12.07 0.62
CA MET A 97 2.04 -10.90 -0.23
C MET A 97 2.25 -9.66 0.65
N THR A 98 3.12 -8.77 0.22
CA THR A 98 3.41 -7.50 0.88
C THR A 98 3.24 -6.37 -0.12
N VAL A 99 2.61 -5.28 0.31
CA VAL A 99 2.54 -4.03 -0.43
C VAL A 99 3.31 -2.96 0.34
N GLU A 100 4.12 -2.19 -0.37
CA GLU A 100 4.86 -1.04 0.14
C GLU A 100 4.58 0.16 -0.77
N GLY A 101 4.38 1.36 -0.22
CA GLY A 101 4.12 2.57 -1.01
C GLY A 101 3.89 3.79 -0.14
N THR A 102 3.28 4.83 -0.70
CA THR A 102 2.93 6.06 0.03
C THR A 102 1.43 6.12 0.27
N GLY A 103 1.03 6.17 1.54
CA GLY A 103 -0.35 6.29 1.96
C GLY A 103 -0.88 7.71 1.76
N GLN A 104 -2.11 7.80 1.25
CA GLN A 104 -2.81 9.04 0.96
C GLN A 104 -4.18 9.04 1.62
N ARG A 105 -4.61 10.20 2.12
CA ARG A 105 -5.99 10.46 2.57
C ARG A 105 -6.72 11.35 1.60
N ILE A 106 -8.01 11.13 1.47
CA ILE A 106 -8.87 11.99 0.66
C ILE A 106 -9.32 13.16 1.54
N VAL A 107 -8.99 14.37 1.09
CA VAL A 107 -9.43 15.61 1.73
C VAL A 107 -10.31 16.41 0.77
N PRO A 108 -11.27 17.20 1.29
CA PRO A 108 -11.98 18.18 0.46
C PRO A 108 -10.97 19.11 -0.20
N GLY A 109 -10.97 19.13 -1.52
CA GLY A 109 -10.33 20.19 -2.28
C GLY A 109 -11.13 21.45 -2.04
N HIS A 110 -10.64 22.35 -1.19
CA HIS A 110 -11.28 23.65 -1.00
C HIS A 110 -11.66 24.22 -2.36
N ALA A 111 -12.97 24.28 -2.62
CA ALA A 111 -13.53 25.11 -3.67
C ALA A 111 -13.04 26.52 -3.34
N THR A 112 -12.05 26.99 -4.08
CA THR A 112 -11.84 28.43 -4.24
C THR A 112 -13.21 28.99 -4.60
N ALA A 113 -13.81 29.69 -3.65
CA ALA A 113 -15.11 30.29 -3.79
C ALA A 113 -15.06 31.22 -4.99
N THR A 114 -15.58 30.77 -6.13
CA THR A 114 -15.88 31.64 -7.25
C THR A 114 -17.10 32.44 -6.81
N ASN A 115 -16.85 33.49 -6.04
CA ASN A 115 -17.82 34.52 -5.71
C ASN A 115 -18.07 35.32 -7.00
N THR A 116 -18.76 34.69 -7.96
CA THR A 116 -19.27 35.38 -9.13
C THR A 116 -20.58 36.01 -8.70
N GLY A 117 -20.48 37.17 -8.07
CA GLY A 117 -21.61 38.07 -7.94
C GLY A 117 -22.08 38.48 -9.34
N SER A 118 -22.99 37.71 -9.93
CA SER A 118 -23.72 38.14 -11.12
C SER A 118 -24.96 38.88 -10.65
N GLY A 119 -24.78 40.18 -10.43
CA GLY A 119 -25.86 41.11 -10.14
C GLY A 119 -26.96 41.02 -11.19
N MET A 120 -28.15 40.68 -10.73
CA MET A 120 -29.41 41.37 -10.97
C MET A 120 -29.39 42.39 -12.13
N ILE A 121 -29.91 41.98 -13.30
CA ILE A 121 -30.45 42.94 -14.27
C ILE A 121 -31.95 42.63 -14.43
N LYS A 122 -32.78 43.40 -13.71
CA LYS A 122 -34.22 43.51 -13.95
C LYS A 122 -34.43 44.17 -15.32
N GLY A 123 -34.65 43.36 -16.35
CA GLY A 123 -35.12 43.83 -17.66
C GLY A 123 -36.65 44.02 -17.67
N LYS A 124 -37.10 45.24 -17.33
CA LYS A 124 -38.48 45.72 -17.55
C LYS A 124 -38.53 46.54 -18.84
N LYS A 125 -39.20 46.05 -19.89
CA LYS A 125 -39.74 46.84 -21.02
C LYS A 125 -40.96 46.07 -21.55
N ARG A 126 -42.17 46.54 -21.26
CA ARG A 126 -43.00 47.43 -22.10
C ARG A 126 -43.32 46.80 -23.44
#